data_AF-A0ABD0YWP0-F1
#
_entry.id   AF-A0ABD0YWP0-F1
#
_cell.length_a   1.000
_cell.length_b   1.000
_cell.length_c   1.000
_cell.angle_alpha   90.00
_cell.angle_beta   90.00
_cell.angle_gamma   90.00
#
_symmetry.space_group_name_H-M   'P 1'
#
loop_
_entity.id
_entity.type
_entity.pdbx_description
1 polymer ?
#
loop_
_entity_poly.entity_id
_entity_poly.type
_entity_poly.pdbx_seq_one_letter_code
_entity_poly.pdbx_strand_id
1 'polypeptide(L)'
;SCTENLVISQLNWIKEVLLAPNDPQLYHHLEQLDIPLPLFGIRWLRLLFGREFPLQDLLVLWDAIFADSSNFELVNYIVVAMLVAIRSHLLSSDYTSCLNLLMRYPASVDISYIIEYALYLKNPNVSLNFIFVKA
;
A
#
# COMPACT_ATOMS: atom_id res chain seq x y z
N SER A 1 -5.74 -4.43 -22.36
CA SER A 1 -6.71 -5.56 -22.39
C SER A 1 -7.73 -5.40 -21.28
N CYS A 2 -8.91 -6.04 -21.33
CA CYS A 2 -10.00 -5.86 -20.34
C CYS A 2 -9.52 -5.90 -18.86
N THR A 3 -8.57 -6.78 -18.55
CA THR A 3 -7.97 -6.93 -17.22
C THR A 3 -7.19 -5.70 -16.75
N GLU A 4 -6.49 -5.00 -17.64
CA GLU A 4 -5.78 -3.75 -17.28
C GLU A 4 -6.76 -2.66 -16.84
N ASN A 5 -7.93 -2.58 -17.49
CA ASN A 5 -8.98 -1.64 -17.09
C ASN A 5 -9.55 -1.96 -15.70
N LEU A 6 -9.66 -3.23 -15.32
CA LEU A 6 -10.12 -3.62 -13.98
C LEU A 6 -9.11 -3.23 -12.89
N VAL A 7 -7.82 -3.49 -13.10
CA VAL A 7 -6.76 -3.12 -12.14
C VAL A 7 -6.66 -1.61 -11.98
N ILE A 8 -6.77 -0.85 -13.09
CA ILE A 8 -6.81 0.62 -13.03
C ILE A 8 -8.03 1.09 -12.22
N SER A 9 -9.21 0.49 -12.47
CA SER A 9 -10.43 0.85 -11.75
C SER A 9 -10.33 0.56 -10.25
N GLN A 10 -9.73 -0.58 -9.89
CA GLN A 10 -9.44 -0.95 -8.50
C GLN A 10 -8.48 0.05 -7.85
N LEU A 11 -7.40 0.45 -8.54
CA LEU A 11 -6.43 1.42 -8.01
C LEU A 11 -7.03 2.82 -7.83
N ASN A 12 -7.88 3.24 -8.77
CA ASN A 12 -8.62 4.50 -8.61
C ASN A 12 -9.58 4.40 -7.42
N TRP A 13 -10.27 3.27 -7.24
CA TRP A 13 -11.10 3.05 -6.05
C TRP A 13 -10.27 3.05 -4.76
N ILE A 14 -9.10 2.40 -4.71
CA ILE A 14 -8.18 2.43 -3.56
C ILE A 14 -7.78 3.88 -3.24
N LYS A 15 -7.41 4.66 -4.25
CA LYS A 15 -7.03 6.07 -4.10
C LYS A 15 -8.17 6.88 -3.47
N GLU A 16 -9.37 6.82 -4.05
CA GLU A 16 -10.49 7.70 -3.63
C GLU A 16 -11.18 7.21 -2.35
N VAL A 17 -11.31 5.89 -2.15
CA VAL A 17 -12.13 5.33 -1.07
C VAL A 17 -11.30 4.92 0.14
N LEU A 18 -10.03 4.57 -0.05
CA LEU A 18 -9.15 4.19 1.06
C LEU A 18 -8.13 5.27 1.39
N LEU A 19 -7.34 5.75 0.42
CA LEU A 19 -6.28 6.71 0.73
C LEU A 19 -6.83 8.09 1.10
N ALA A 20 -7.73 8.66 0.30
CA ALA A 20 -8.26 10.01 0.51
C ALA A 20 -8.85 10.26 1.92
N PRO A 21 -9.71 9.38 2.49
CA PRO A 21 -10.22 9.59 3.84
C PRO A 21 -9.22 9.24 4.97
N ASN A 22 -8.26 8.33 4.74
CA ASN A 22 -7.34 7.88 5.79
C ASN A 22 -6.05 8.71 5.90
N ASP A 23 -5.56 9.28 4.79
CA ASP A 23 -4.44 10.23 4.79
C ASP A 23 -4.64 11.33 3.72
N PRO A 24 -5.49 12.34 4.03
CA PRO A 24 -5.81 13.42 3.08
C PRO A 24 -4.58 14.22 2.64
N GLN A 25 -3.58 14.36 3.53
CA GLN A 25 -2.36 15.09 3.22
C GLN A 25 -1.55 14.37 2.14
N LEU A 26 -1.36 13.05 2.30
CA LEU A 26 -0.65 12.23 1.31
C LEU A 26 -1.41 12.15 -0.01
N TYR A 27 -2.73 11.99 0.04
CA TYR A 27 -3.60 12.04 -1.14
C TYR A 27 -3.41 13.34 -1.93
N HIS A 28 -3.55 14.49 -1.27
CA HIS A 28 -3.43 15.79 -1.94
C HIS A 28 -2.02 16.04 -2.47
N HIS A 29 -1.00 15.57 -1.78
CA HIS A 29 0.38 15.69 -2.26
C HIS A 29 0.60 14.92 -3.56
N LEU A 30 0.10 13.68 -3.67
CA LEU A 30 0.19 12.90 -4.91
C LEU A 30 -0.62 13.54 -6.05
N GLU A 31 -1.78 14.12 -5.76
CA GLU A 31 -2.57 14.89 -6.74
C GLU A 31 -1.85 16.14 -7.22
N GLN A 32 -1.23 16.90 -6.31
CA GLN A 32 -0.47 18.11 -6.66
C GLN A 32 0.74 17.82 -7.55
N LEU A 33 1.31 16.62 -7.43
CA LEU A 33 2.40 16.15 -8.27
C LEU A 33 1.92 15.45 -9.56
N ASP A 34 0.61 15.35 -9.79
CA ASP A 34 0.01 14.59 -10.89
C ASP A 34 0.55 13.14 -10.96
N ILE A 35 0.69 12.47 -9.80
CA ILE A 35 1.14 11.08 -9.72
C ILE A 35 -0.07 10.15 -9.53
N PRO A 36 -0.60 9.54 -10.60
CA PRO A 36 -1.75 8.65 -10.48
C PRO A 36 -1.34 7.30 -9.89
N LEU A 37 -2.14 6.75 -8.97
CA LEU A 37 -1.89 5.46 -8.33
C LEU A 37 -1.64 4.31 -9.34
N PRO A 38 -2.36 4.21 -10.48
CA PRO A 38 -2.07 3.23 -11.53
C PRO A 38 -0.63 3.21 -12.06
N LEU A 39 0.09 4.34 -12.03
CA LEU A 39 1.44 4.47 -12.59
C LEU A 39 2.43 3.45 -12.01
N PHE A 40 2.32 3.18 -10.71
CA PHE A 40 3.14 2.19 -9.99
C PHE A 40 2.31 1.01 -9.47
N GLY A 41 1.06 1.25 -9.10
CA GLY A 41 0.19 0.27 -8.44
C GLY A 41 -0.20 -0.92 -9.33
N ILE A 42 -0.23 -0.77 -10.66
CA ILE A 42 -0.51 -1.91 -11.56
C ILE A 42 0.53 -3.01 -11.34
N ARG A 43 1.82 -2.64 -11.20
CA ARG A 43 2.90 -3.59 -10.97
C ARG A 43 2.75 -4.26 -9.60
N TRP A 44 2.43 -3.48 -8.57
CA TRP A 44 2.23 -4.00 -7.21
C TRP A 44 1.11 -5.04 -7.16
N LEU A 45 -0.06 -4.73 -7.74
CA LEU A 45 -1.20 -5.64 -7.74
C LEU A 45 -0.99 -6.87 -8.65
N ARG A 46 -0.51 -6.67 -9.88
CA ARG A 46 -0.33 -7.76 -10.86
C ARG A 46 0.66 -8.81 -10.39
N LEU A 47 1.66 -8.42 -9.60
CA LEU A 47 2.71 -9.30 -9.09
C LEU A 47 2.52 -9.64 -7.61
N LEU A 48 1.37 -9.27 -7.03
CA LEU A 48 1.07 -9.43 -5.61
C LEU A 48 2.27 -9.04 -4.73
N PHE A 49 2.83 -7.87 -5.02
CA PHE A 49 3.98 -7.25 -4.34
C PHE A 49 5.34 -7.96 -4.50
N GLY A 50 5.42 -9.03 -5.30
CA GLY A 50 6.62 -9.87 -5.44
C GLY A 50 7.87 -9.22 -6.06
N ARG A 51 7.80 -7.94 -6.44
CA ARG A 51 8.95 -7.14 -6.89
C ARG A 51 9.37 -6.06 -5.90
N GLU A 52 8.58 -5.82 -4.86
CA GLU A 52 8.80 -4.73 -3.92
C GLU A 52 9.49 -5.19 -2.63
N PHE A 53 9.37 -6.49 -2.31
CA PHE A 53 9.91 -7.07 -1.07
C PHE A 53 10.89 -8.22 -1.34
N PRO A 54 11.91 -8.40 -0.48
CA PRO A 54 12.68 -9.63 -0.43
C PRO A 54 11.79 -10.87 -0.23
N LEU A 55 12.24 -12.04 -0.67
CA LEU A 55 11.42 -13.26 -0.62
C LEU A 55 10.90 -13.59 0.79
N GLN A 56 11.71 -13.39 1.84
CA GLN A 56 11.30 -13.70 3.21
C GLN A 56 10.12 -12.83 3.66
N ASP A 57 10.22 -11.52 3.48
CA ASP A 57 9.14 -10.57 3.80
C ASP A 57 7.92 -10.80 2.92
N LEU A 58 8.15 -11.11 1.63
CA LEU A 58 7.07 -11.42 0.70
C LEU A 58 6.26 -12.64 1.15
N LEU A 59 6.91 -13.69 1.66
CA LEU A 59 6.22 -14.87 2.16
C LEU A 59 5.37 -14.55 3.40
N VAL A 60 5.86 -13.70 4.31
CA VAL A 60 5.08 -13.23 5.48
C VAL A 60 3.87 -12.41 5.04
N LEU A 61 4.05 -11.50 4.07
CA LEU A 61 2.95 -10.73 3.50
C LEU A 61 1.90 -11.63 2.84
N TRP A 62 2.36 -12.64 2.10
CA TRP A 62 1.48 -13.62 1.46
C TRP A 62 0.73 -14.46 2.48
N ASP A 63 1.37 -14.91 3.56
CA ASP A 63 0.69 -15.62 4.64
C ASP A 63 -0.45 -14.77 5.21
N ALA A 64 -0.23 -13.48 5.45
CA ALA A 64 -1.28 -12.57 5.90
C ALA A 64 -2.43 -12.41 4.87
N ILE A 65 -2.09 -12.22 3.59
CA ILE A 65 -3.08 -12.10 2.51
C ILE A 65 -3.95 -13.35 2.39
N PHE A 66 -3.33 -14.53 2.38
CA PHE A 66 -4.03 -15.79 2.18
C PHE A 66 -4.76 -16.27 3.44
N ALA A 67 -4.31 -15.87 4.63
CA ALA A 67 -5.00 -16.17 5.89
C ALA A 67 -6.20 -15.27 6.16
N ASP A 68 -6.22 -14.05 5.64
CA ASP A 68 -7.27 -13.06 5.91
C ASP A 68 -8.64 -13.44 5.30
N SER A 69 -8.69 -13.70 4.00
CA SER A 69 -9.96 -14.00 3.32
C SER A 69 -9.77 -14.51 1.90
N SER A 70 -10.78 -15.23 1.38
CA SER A 70 -10.76 -15.78 0.01
C SER A 70 -10.94 -14.73 -1.09
N ASN A 71 -11.31 -13.49 -0.75
CA ASN A 71 -11.59 -12.42 -1.71
C ASN A 71 -10.44 -11.41 -1.87
N PHE A 72 -9.30 -11.64 -1.19
CA PHE A 72 -8.10 -10.81 -1.31
C PHE A 72 -8.30 -9.33 -0.96
N GLU A 73 -9.31 -9.00 -0.15
CA GLU A 73 -9.58 -7.61 0.23
C GLU A 73 -8.39 -6.91 0.90
N LEU A 74 -7.60 -7.65 1.69
CA LEU A 74 -6.42 -7.12 2.38
C LEU A 74 -5.42 -6.46 1.42
N VAL A 75 -5.34 -6.94 0.17
CA VAL A 75 -4.46 -6.39 -0.87
C VAL A 75 -4.72 -4.89 -1.10
N ASN A 76 -5.99 -4.46 -1.05
CA ASN A 76 -6.35 -3.06 -1.23
C ASN A 76 -5.78 -2.17 -0.12
N TYR A 77 -5.82 -2.68 1.11
CA TYR A 77 -5.33 -1.98 2.29
C TYR A 77 -3.80 -1.99 2.37
N ILE A 78 -3.14 -3.05 1.89
CA ILE A 78 -1.68 -3.12 1.76
C ILE A 78 -1.15 -2.02 0.85
N VAL A 79 -1.83 -1.70 -0.26
CA VAL A 79 -1.41 -0.58 -1.13
C VAL A 79 -1.35 0.74 -0.36
N VAL A 80 -2.36 1.02 0.46
CA VAL A 80 -2.38 2.24 1.30
C VAL A 80 -1.31 2.17 2.39
N ALA A 81 -1.18 1.03 3.07
CA ALA A 81 -0.17 0.83 4.10
C ALA A 81 1.26 1.03 3.57
N MET A 82 1.54 0.54 2.36
CA MET A 82 2.82 0.76 1.70
C MET A 82 3.10 2.24 1.44
N LEU A 83 2.10 3.02 1.01
CA LEU A 83 2.27 4.47 0.84
C LEU A 83 2.51 5.18 2.17
N VAL A 84 1.76 4.80 3.20
CA VAL A 84 1.87 5.39 4.54
C VAL A 84 3.23 5.07 5.17
N ALA A 85 3.77 3.87 4.96
CA ALA A 85 5.07 3.47 5.49
C ALA A 85 6.24 4.34 4.98
N ILE A 86 6.11 4.91 3.78
CA ILE A 86 7.10 5.84 3.20
C ILE A 86 6.63 7.30 3.17
N ARG A 87 5.52 7.61 3.86
CA ARG A 87 4.82 8.90 3.84
C ARG A 87 5.72 10.09 4.05
N SER A 88 6.60 10.04 5.07
CA SER A 88 7.48 11.16 5.41
C SER A 88 8.38 11.55 4.23
N HIS A 89 8.91 10.56 3.53
CA HIS A 89 9.76 10.75 2.36
C HIS A 89 8.95 11.25 1.16
N LEU A 90 7.74 10.73 0.95
CA LEU A 90 6.86 11.21 -0.11
C LEU A 90 6.53 12.68 0.08
N LEU A 91 6.03 13.08 1.26
CA LEU A 91 5.63 14.46 1.54
C LEU A 91 6.76 15.49 1.45
N SER A 92 8.02 15.06 1.62
CA SER A 92 9.19 15.93 1.49
C SER A 92 9.80 15.94 0.09
N SER A 93 9.27 15.15 -0.85
CA SER A 93 9.86 14.92 -2.17
C SER A 93 9.20 15.74 -3.27
N ASP A 94 9.97 16.00 -4.33
CA ASP A 94 9.44 16.47 -5.60
C ASP A 94 8.92 15.31 -6.45
N TYR A 95 8.35 15.62 -7.62
CA TYR A 95 7.79 14.63 -8.55
C TYR A 95 8.78 13.48 -8.84
N THR A 96 10.02 13.80 -9.21
CA THR A 96 11.02 12.80 -9.61
C THR A 96 11.43 11.91 -8.44
N SER A 97 11.63 12.48 -7.26
CA SER A 97 12.02 11.72 -6.07
C SER A 97 10.86 10.84 -5.58
N CYS A 98 9.63 11.34 -5.56
CA CYS A 98 8.42 10.57 -5.28
C CYS A 98 8.28 9.38 -6.23
N LEU A 99 8.37 9.62 -7.55
CA LEU A 99 8.21 8.57 -8.53
C LEU A 99 9.32 7.51 -8.42
N ASN A 100 10.57 7.92 -8.19
CA ASN A 100 11.67 6.99 -7.96
C ASN A 100 11.41 6.10 -6.73
N LEU A 101 10.93 6.68 -5.64
CA LEU A 101 10.61 5.95 -4.41
C LEU A 101 9.48 4.91 -4.62
N LEU A 102 8.44 5.29 -5.37
CA LEU A 102 7.30 4.41 -5.69
C LEU A 102 7.67 3.29 -6.69
N MET A 103 8.54 3.59 -7.65
CA MET A 103 9.00 2.64 -8.66
C MET A 103 10.13 1.72 -8.16
N ARG A 104 10.82 2.12 -7.10
CA ARG A 104 11.87 1.35 -6.42
C ARG A 104 11.60 1.36 -4.91
N TYR A 105 10.57 0.63 -4.51
CA TYR A 105 10.13 0.60 -3.12
C TYR A 105 11.29 0.20 -2.18
N PRO A 106 11.50 0.89 -1.05
CA PRO A 106 12.65 0.60 -0.20
C PRO A 106 12.50 -0.76 0.50
N ALA A 107 13.50 -1.62 0.32
CA ALA A 107 13.54 -2.94 0.98
C ALA A 107 13.75 -2.86 2.51
N SER A 108 14.05 -1.68 3.05
CA SER A 108 14.21 -1.46 4.49
C SER A 108 12.89 -1.17 5.22
N VAL A 109 11.77 -1.08 4.50
CA VAL A 109 10.46 -0.88 5.13
C VAL A 109 10.06 -2.15 5.88
N ASP A 110 9.64 -1.98 7.14
CA ASP A 110 9.21 -3.08 7.99
C ASP A 110 7.89 -3.68 7.48
N ILE A 111 7.93 -4.97 7.14
CA ILE A 111 6.78 -5.70 6.62
C ILE A 111 5.70 -5.89 7.69
N SER A 112 6.08 -6.01 8.96
CA SER A 112 5.13 -6.13 10.07
C SER A 112 4.29 -4.86 10.17
N TYR A 113 4.91 -3.69 10.09
CA TYR A 113 4.20 -2.41 10.06
C TYR A 113 3.18 -2.34 8.92
N ILE A 114 3.55 -2.77 7.71
CA ILE A 114 2.65 -2.77 6.55
C ILE A 114 1.42 -3.66 6.81
N ILE A 115 1.64 -4.89 7.28
CA ILE A 115 0.56 -5.85 7.53
C ILE A 115 -0.37 -5.34 8.62
N GLU A 116 0.20 -4.88 9.73
CA GLU A 116 -0.53 -4.37 10.89
C GLU A 116 -1.38 -3.15 10.53
N TYR A 117 -0.81 -2.19 9.80
CA TYR A 117 -1.54 -1.01 9.36
C TYR A 117 -2.64 -1.36 8.35
N ALA A 118 -2.37 -2.30 7.43
CA ALA A 118 -3.39 -2.78 6.49
C ALA A 118 -4.57 -3.46 7.22
N LEU A 119 -4.30 -4.28 8.24
CA LEU A 119 -5.34 -4.91 9.06
C LEU A 119 -6.13 -3.88 9.88
N TYR A 120 -5.46 -2.86 10.43
CA TYR A 120 -6.11 -1.75 11.11
C TYR A 120 -7.06 -0.98 10.18
N LEU A 121 -6.61 -0.63 8.97
CA LEU A 121 -7.46 0.05 7.99
C LEU A 121 -8.68 -0.80 7.59
N LYS A 122 -8.51 -2.13 7.48
CA LYS A 122 -9.59 -3.06 7.15
C LYS A 122 -10.61 -3.17 8.29
N ASN A 123 -10.14 -3.23 9.54
CA ASN A 123 -10.98 -3.42 10.72
C ASN A 123 -10.55 -2.49 11.87
N PRO A 124 -10.99 -1.21 11.87
CA PRO A 124 -10.56 -0.22 12.87
C PRO A 124 -10.99 -0.54 14.32
N ASN A 125 -11.94 -1.46 14.49
CA ASN A 125 -12.51 -1.84 15.79
C ASN A 125 -11.70 -2.92 16.53
N VAL A 126 -10.68 -3.53 15.89
CA VAL A 126 -9.77 -4.45 16.57
C VAL A 126 -8.75 -3.62 17.33
N SER A 127 -8.80 -3.67 18.66
CA SER A 127 -7.94 -2.85 19.54
C SER A 127 -6.45 -3.06 19.25
N LEU A 128 -5.71 -1.95 19.06
CA LEU A 128 -4.25 -1.87 18.87
C LEU A 128 -3.43 -2.55 20.00
N ASN A 129 -4.07 -2.94 21.10
CA ASN A 129 -3.45 -3.56 22.28
C ASN A 129 -2.81 -4.93 22.01
N PHE A 130 -3.14 -5.62 20.91
CA PHE A 130 -2.46 -6.87 20.52
C PHE A 130 -1.28 -6.64 19.56
N ILE A 131 -1.15 -5.44 19.00
CA ILE A 131 -0.28 -5.17 17.86
C ILE A 131 0.98 -4.39 18.28
N PHE A 132 0.90 -3.48 19.25
CA PHE A 132 2.02 -2.59 19.64
C PHE A 132 2.85 -3.03 20.87
N VAL A 133 2.65 -4.24 21.43
CA VAL A 133 3.35 -4.67 22.68
C VAL A 133 4.64 -5.49 22.42
N LYS A 134 5.11 -5.59 21.18
CA LYS A 134 6.45 -6.15 20.89
C LYS A 134 7.23 -5.29 19.89
N ALA A 135 7.67 -4.13 20.37
CA ALA A 135 8.86 -3.44 19.87
C ALA A 135 9.79 -3.17 21.06
#